data_AF-A0A2J8VZV4-F1
#
_entry.id   AF-A0A2J8VZV4-F1
#
_cell.length_a   1.000
_cell.length_b   1.000
_cell.length_c   1.000
_cell.angle_alpha   90.00
_cell.angle_beta   90.00
_cell.angle_gamma   90.00
#
_symmetry.space_group_name_H-M   'P 1'
#
loop_
_entity.id
_entity.type
_entity.pdbx_description
1 polymer ?
#
loop_
_entity_poly.entity_id
_entity_poly.type
_entity_poly.pdbx_seq_one_letter_code
_entity_poly.pdbx_strand_id
1 'polypeptide(L)' 'MDESALLDLLECPVCLERLDASAKVLPCQHTFCKRCLLGIVGSRNELRCPECRTLVGSGVEELPSNILLVRLLDGIKQR' A
#
# COMPACT_ATOMS: atom_id res chain seq x y z
N MET A 1 -4.54 13.09 -20.99
CA MET A 1 -3.98 12.72 -19.68
C MET A 1 -4.81 11.54 -19.25
N ASP A 2 -4.18 10.39 -19.34
CA ASP A 2 -4.89 9.17 -19.67
C ASP A 2 -5.23 8.51 -18.34
N GLU A 3 -6.53 8.44 -18.03
CA GLU A 3 -7.05 7.98 -16.73
C GLU A 3 -6.51 6.60 -16.32
N SER A 4 -6.17 5.77 -17.31
CA SER A 4 -5.46 4.50 -17.14
C SER A 4 -4.11 4.65 -16.43
N ALA A 5 -3.29 5.63 -16.82
CA ALA A 5 -1.97 5.82 -16.22
C ALA A 5 -2.04 6.27 -14.74
N LEU A 6 -3.14 6.92 -14.36
CA LEU A 6 -3.38 7.26 -12.95
C LEU A 6 -3.79 6.03 -12.14
N LEU A 7 -4.55 5.11 -12.72
CA LEU A 7 -4.95 3.87 -12.06
C LEU A 7 -3.76 2.95 -11.81
N ASP A 8 -2.81 2.90 -12.75
CA ASP A 8 -1.56 2.13 -12.62
C ASP A 8 -0.72 2.62 -11.42
N LEU A 9 -0.75 3.91 -11.11
CA LEU A 9 -0.09 4.49 -9.93
C LEU A 9 -0.74 4.12 -8.59
N LEU A 10 -1.93 3.51 -8.63
CA LEU A 10 -2.69 3.08 -7.45
C LEU A 10 -2.64 1.57 -7.26
N GLU A 11 -1.67 0.88 -7.84
CA GLU A 11 -1.47 -0.56 -7.67
C GLU A 11 -0.49 -0.88 -6.54
N CYS A 12 -0.71 -2.03 -5.91
CA CYS A 12 0.23 -2.56 -4.94
C CYS A 12 1.47 -3.10 -5.68
N PRO A 13 2.70 -2.65 -5.38
CA PRO A 13 3.90 -3.12 -6.07
C PRO A 13 4.21 -4.63 -5.89
N VAL A 14 3.52 -5.29 -4.96
CA VAL A 14 3.72 -6.72 -4.64
C VAL A 14 2.78 -7.62 -5.43
N CYS A 15 1.48 -7.30 -5.45
CA CYS A 15 0.47 -8.15 -6.11
C CYS A 15 -0.06 -7.57 -7.42
N LEU A 16 0.31 -6.33 -7.76
CA LEU A 16 -0.18 -5.61 -8.95
C LEU A 16 -1.71 -5.49 -8.99
N GLU A 17 -2.35 -5.56 -7.83
CA GLU A 17 -3.78 -5.27 -7.70
C GLU A 17 -3.97 -3.85 -7.17
N ARG A 18 -5.09 -3.23 -7.56
CA ARG A 18 -5.46 -1.89 -7.11
C ARG A 18 -5.52 -1.81 -5.58
N LEU A 19 -4.88 -0.77 -5.03
CA LEU A 19 -4.92 -0.43 -3.62
C LEU A 19 -6.32 0.06 -3.24
N ASP A 20 -6.74 -0.28 -2.03
CA ASP A 20 -7.97 0.19 -1.41
C ASP A 20 -7.67 1.06 -0.17
N ALA A 21 -8.73 1.53 0.51
CA ALA A 21 -8.61 2.36 1.69
C ALA A 21 -7.91 1.67 2.90
N SER A 22 -7.76 0.34 2.86
CA SER A 22 -7.05 -0.44 3.87
C SER A 22 -5.55 -0.53 3.62
N ALA A 23 -5.06 -0.07 2.47
CA ALA A 23 -3.65 -0.02 2.15
C ALA A 23 -2.87 0.78 3.19
N LYS A 24 -1.71 0.26 3.57
CA LYS A 24 -0.89 0.75 4.68
C LYS A 24 0.36 1.45 4.16
N VAL A 25 0.73 2.54 4.83
CA VAL A 25 1.95 3.30 4.56
C VAL A 25 3.03 2.84 5.53
N LEU A 26 4.17 2.41 5.01
CA LEU A 26 5.35 2.10 5.81
C LEU A 26 6.05 3.38 6.28
N PRO A 27 6.91 3.35 7.32
CA PRO A 27 7.74 4.48 7.75
C PRO A 27 8.78 4.97 6.72
N CYS A 28 8.89 4.30 5.57
CA CYS A 28 9.69 4.73 4.41
C CYS A 28 8.82 5.36 3.30
N GLN A 29 7.54 5.59 3.59
CA GLN A 29 6.51 6.22 2.76
C GLN A 29 6.02 5.40 1.55
N HIS A 30 6.50 4.18 1.35
CA HIS A 30 5.92 3.25 0.38
C HIS A 30 4.60 2.67 0.89
N THR A 31 3.64 2.48 -0.02
CA THR A 31 2.27 2.03 0.29
C THR A 31 2.02 0.64 -0.30
N PHE A 32 1.45 -0.26 0.49
CA PHE A 32 1.13 -1.62 0.06
C PHE A 32 -0.25 -2.04 0.55
N CYS A 33 -0.89 -2.99 -0.14
CA CYS A 33 -2.13 -3.56 0.37
C CYS A 33 -1.85 -4.37 1.66
N LYS A 34 -2.81 -4.32 2.59
CA LYS A 34 -2.69 -4.96 3.90
C LYS A 34 -2.41 -6.46 3.79
N ARG A 35 -3.05 -7.14 2.83
CA ARG A 35 -2.88 -8.57 2.55
C ARG A 35 -1.42 -8.93 2.26
N CYS A 36 -0.75 -8.17 1.41
CA CYS A 36 0.65 -8.41 1.06
C CYS A 36 1.58 -8.23 2.26
N LEU A 37 1.37 -7.18 3.07
CA LEU A 37 2.17 -6.95 4.27
C LEU A 37 2.02 -8.09 5.29
N LEU A 38 0.79 -8.56 5.54
CA LEU A 38 0.54 -9.71 6.41
C LEU A 38 1.23 -10.99 5.91
N GLY A 39 1.20 -11.25 4.59
CA GLY A 39 1.91 -12.37 3.99
C GLY A 39 3.44 -12.30 4.15
N ILE A 40 4.02 -11.09 4.06
CA ILE A 40 5.45 -10.88 4.27
C ILE A 40 5.83 -11.19 5.73
N VAL A 41 5.09 -10.63 6.70
CA VAL A 41 5.36 -10.89 8.12
C VAL A 41 5.22 -12.38 8.45
N GLY A 42 4.17 -13.03 7.94
CA GLY A 42 3.94 -14.46 8.16
C GLY A 42 5.03 -15.38 7.60
N SER A 43 5.77 -14.94 6.57
CA SER A 43 6.83 -15.74 5.95
C SER A 43 8.23 -15.48 6.51
N ARG A 44 8.52 -14.27 7.01
CA ARG A 44 9.87 -13.85 7.42
C ARG A 44 10.01 -13.52 8.90
N ASN A 45 8.91 -13.49 9.65
CA ASN A 45 8.85 -13.08 11.05
C ASN A 45 9.38 -11.65 11.31
N GLU A 46 9.60 -10.87 10.25
CA GLU A 46 9.94 -9.46 10.25
C GLU A 46 9.26 -8.77 9.06
N LEU A 47 8.99 -7.47 9.17
CA LEU A 47 8.47 -6.67 8.07
C LEU A 47 9.57 -5.78 7.51
N ARG A 48 9.95 -6.02 6.24
CA ARG A 48 10.80 -5.10 5.47
C ARG A 48 10.04 -4.58 4.26
N CYS A 49 10.26 -3.32 3.94
CA CYS A 49 9.73 -2.73 2.72
C CYS A 49 10.18 -3.53 1.49
N PRO A 50 9.27 -4.01 0.63
CA PRO A 50 9.61 -4.68 -0.63
C PRO A 50 10.48 -3.84 -1.58
N GLU A 51 10.34 -2.51 -1.54
CA GLU A 51 11.03 -1.61 -2.47
C GLU A 51 12.39 -1.16 -1.95
N CYS A 52 12.46 -0.61 -0.74
CA CYS A 52 13.68 -0.01 -0.19
C CYS A 52 14.34 -0.83 0.93
N ARG A 53 13.76 -1.96 1.34
CA ARG A 53 14.27 -2.87 2.38
C ARG A 53 14.38 -2.30 3.80
N THR A 54 13.88 -1.08 4.03
CA THR A 54 13.75 -0.49 5.37
C THR A 54 12.98 -1.43 6.30
N LEU A 55 13.52 -1.67 7.49
CA LEU A 55 12.87 -2.46 8.53
C LEU A 55 11.73 -1.67 9.16
N VAL A 56 10.60 -2.33 9.37
CA VAL A 56 9.41 -1.75 9.99
C VAL A 56 9.25 -2.35 11.38
N GLY A 57 9.34 -1.50 12.41
CA GLY A 57 9.31 -1.93 13.81
C GLY A 57 7.92 -2.10 14.41
N SER A 58 6.85 -1.75 13.68
CA SER A 58 5.46 -1.84 14.12
C SER A 58 4.71 -2.94 13.40
N GLY A 59 3.65 -3.47 14.03
CA GLY A 59 2.75 -4.42 13.41
C GLY A 59 1.97 -3.80 12.24
N VAL A 60 1.51 -4.65 11.31
CA VAL A 60 0.76 -4.20 10.11
C VAL A 60 -0.53 -3.44 10.46
N GLU A 61 -1.19 -3.82 11.56
CA GLU A 61 -2.42 -3.17 12.03
C GLU A 61 -2.18 -1.74 12.53
N GLU A 62 -1.00 -1.48 13.08
CA GLU A 62 -0.62 -0.19 13.67
C GLU A 62 -0.20 0.83 12.60
N LEU A 63 0.05 0.36 11.38
CA LEU A 63 0.44 1.24 10.29
C LEU A 63 -0.74 2.12 9.84
N PRO A 64 -0.50 3.40 9.52
CA PRO A 64 -1.53 4.29 9.05
C PRO A 64 -1.97 3.93 7.63
N SER A 65 -3.24 4.21 7.32
CA SER A 65 -3.72 4.21 5.94
C SER A 65 -3.22 5.44 5.18
N ASN A 66 -3.06 5.32 3.86
CA ASN A 66 -2.72 6.47 3.03
C ASN A 66 -3.96 7.34 2.76
N ILE A 67 -4.11 8.45 3.49
CA ILE A 67 -5.29 9.33 3.34
C ILE A 67 -5.37 9.97 1.96
N LEU A 68 -4.23 10.24 1.30
CA LEU A 68 -4.21 10.78 -0.06
C LEU A 68 -4.76 9.75 -1.05
N LEU A 69 -4.34 8.48 -0.92
CA LEU A 69 -4.89 7.37 -1.70
C LEU A 69 -6.40 7.27 -1.53
N VAL A 70 -6.92 7.32 -0.30
CA VAL A 70 -8.38 7.25 -0.04
C VAL A 70 -9.11 8.36 -0.81
N ARG A 71 -8.63 9.60 -0.70
CA ARG A 71 -9.23 10.74 -1.39
C ARG A 71 -9.17 10.62 -2.91
N LEU A 72 -8.06 10.09 -3.45
CA LEU A 72 -7.90 9.83 -4.88
C LEU A 72 -8.88 8.75 -5.36
N LEU A 73 -9.02 7.66 -4.62
CA LEU A 73 -9.96 6.59 -4.92
C LEU A 73 -11.41 7.09 -4.92
N ASP A 74 -11.78 7.94 -3.97
CA ASP A 74 -13.12 8.54 -3.89
C ASP A 74 -13.39 9.50 -5.05
N GLY A 75 -12.38 10.29 -5.46
CA GLY A 75 -12.49 11.19 -6.62
C GLY A 75 -12.66 10.46 -7.94
N ILE A 76 -12.03 9.28 -8.09
CA ILE A 76 -12.18 8.43 -9.29
C ILE A 76 -13.55 7.74 -9.32
N LYS A 77 -14.14 7.38 -8.17
CA LYS A 77 -15.44 6.70 -8.09
C LYS A 77 -16.66 7.60 -8.36
N GLN A 78 -16.50 8.92 -8.27
CA GLN A 78 -17.59 9.91 -8.40
C GLN A 78 -17.76 10.48 -9.82
N ARG A 79 -17.18 9.84 -10.82
CA ARG A 79 -17.34 10.14 -12.25
C ARG A 79 -17.87 8.92 -12.98
#